data_AF-A0A5B9RD78-F1
#
_entry.id   AF-A0A5B9RD78-F1
#
_cell.length_a   1.000
_cell.length_b   1.000
_cell.length_c   1.000
_cell.angle_alpha   90.00
_cell.angle_beta   90.00
_cell.angle_gamma   90.00
#
_symmetry.space_group_name_H-M   'P 1'
#
loop_
_entity.id
_entity.type
_entity.pdbx_description
1 polymer ?
#
loop_
_entity_poly.entity_id
_entity_poly.type
_entity_poly.pdbx_seq_one_letter_code
_entity_poly.pdbx_strand_id
1 'polypeptide(L)'
;MFTTLVKFRNYGQQAAESAKYIGQGFAVTLDHLNRSPITVKYPYEKIISSERFRGRIHFEFDKCIAREVRVRVCPINLPVVDWKLIKSIKKKQLKNYSIDFGVCIFCGNCVEYCPTNCLSMTEEYELSSYDRHELNYDQIALGRLPLCTSRDLSIQAVSTSASSFSS
;
A
#
# COMPACT_ATOMS: atom_id res chain seq x y z
N MET A 1 49.61 -18.43 -43.97
CA MET A 1 49.44 -16.96 -43.96
C MET A 1 48.04 -16.48 -44.36
N PHE A 2 47.32 -17.17 -45.25
CA PHE A 2 45.97 -16.74 -45.66
C PHE A 2 44.88 -16.89 -44.57
N THR A 3 44.98 -17.93 -43.73
CA THR A 3 44.00 -18.23 -42.67
C THR A 3 43.99 -17.22 -41.52
N THR A 4 45.15 -16.67 -41.17
CA THR A 4 45.29 -15.64 -40.13
C THR A 4 44.62 -14.34 -40.57
N LEU A 5 44.76 -13.93 -41.83
CA LEU A 5 44.11 -12.74 -42.39
C LEU A 5 42.57 -12.85 -42.38
N VAL A 6 42.02 -14.02 -42.71
CA VAL A 6 40.57 -14.26 -42.64
C VAL A 6 40.06 -14.17 -41.20
N LYS A 7 40.81 -14.71 -40.23
CA LYS A 7 40.45 -14.65 -38.80
C LYS A 7 40.42 -13.21 -38.27
N PHE A 8 41.39 -12.39 -38.64
CA PHE A 8 41.40 -10.96 -38.31
C PHE A 8 40.22 -10.20 -38.95
N ARG A 9 39.88 -10.52 -40.20
CA ARG A 9 38.71 -9.91 -40.87
C ARG A 9 37.41 -10.24 -40.16
N ASN A 10 37.23 -11.50 -39.76
CA ASN A 10 36.02 -11.94 -39.06
C ASN A 10 35.92 -11.34 -37.65
N TYR A 11 37.04 -11.22 -36.92
CA TYR A 11 37.07 -10.54 -35.61
C TYR A 11 36.74 -9.05 -35.73
N GLY A 12 37.24 -8.38 -36.77
CA GLY A 12 36.88 -6.98 -37.07
C GLY A 12 35.39 -6.80 -37.37
N GLN A 13 34.78 -7.74 -38.11
CA GLN A 13 33.33 -7.75 -38.36
C GLN A 13 32.53 -7.93 -37.07
N GLN A 14 32.92 -8.85 -36.19
CA GLN A 14 32.27 -9.07 -34.89
C GLN A 14 32.38 -7.84 -33.97
N ALA A 15 33.54 -7.18 -33.94
CA ALA A 15 33.73 -5.94 -33.18
C ALA A 15 32.84 -4.80 -33.70
N ALA A 16 32.68 -4.67 -35.01
CA ALA A 16 31.81 -3.67 -35.62
C ALA A 16 30.32 -3.94 -35.34
N GLU A 17 29.88 -5.20 -35.39
CA GLU A 17 28.53 -5.60 -35.01
C GLU A 17 28.25 -5.28 -33.53
N SER A 18 29.20 -5.60 -32.65
CA SER A 18 29.10 -5.30 -31.21
C SER A 18 28.99 -3.78 -30.96
N ALA A 19 29.82 -2.98 -31.63
CA ALA A 19 29.77 -1.52 -31.53
C ALA A 19 28.43 -0.96 -32.02
N LYS A 20 27.84 -1.53 -33.09
CA LYS A 20 26.51 -1.14 -33.57
C LYS A 20 25.42 -1.41 -32.53
N TYR A 21 25.44 -2.56 -31.86
CA TYR A 21 24.47 -2.86 -30.80
C TYR A 21 24.63 -1.93 -29.59
N ILE A 22 25.87 -1.61 -29.22
CA ILE A 22 26.15 -0.64 -28.16
C ILE A 22 25.61 0.76 -28.54
N GLY A 23 25.85 1.19 -29.78
CA GLY A 23 25.34 2.46 -30.30
C GLY A 23 23.81 2.53 -30.32
N GLN A 24 23.14 1.42 -30.67
CA GLN A 24 21.68 1.32 -30.58
C GLN A 24 21.20 1.46 -29.13
N GLY A 25 21.88 0.85 -28.16
CA GLY A 25 21.59 1.01 -26.73
C GLY A 25 21.72 2.46 -26.28
N PHE A 26 22.81 3.14 -26.67
CA PHE A 26 23.01 4.55 -26.34
C PHE A 26 21.94 5.47 -26.96
N ALA A 27 21.52 5.21 -28.20
CA ALA A 27 20.45 5.96 -28.84
C ALA A 27 19.14 5.87 -28.04
N VAL A 28 18.80 4.68 -27.53
CA VAL A 28 17.63 4.49 -26.66
C VAL A 28 17.80 5.26 -25.34
N THR A 29 18.98 5.25 -24.72
CA THR A 29 19.20 6.01 -23.48
C THR A 29 19.09 7.53 -23.70
N LEU A 30 19.54 8.02 -24.86
CA LEU A 30 19.43 9.44 -25.21
C LEU A 30 17.96 9.85 -25.43
N ASP A 31 17.15 8.98 -26.04
CA ASP A 31 15.70 9.21 -26.21
C ASP A 31 14.97 9.35 -24.87
N HIS A 32 15.39 8.62 -23.83
CA HIS A 32 14.80 8.73 -22.49
C HIS A 32 15.09 10.07 -21.80
N LEU A 33 16.20 10.75 -22.12
CA LEU A 33 16.51 12.07 -21.55
C LEU A 33 15.56 13.17 -22.03
N ASN A 34 14.90 12.98 -23.17
CA ASN A 34 13.95 13.94 -23.72
C ASN A 34 12.53 13.77 -23.13
N ARG A 35 12.28 12.76 -22.30
CA ARG A 35 10.97 12.52 -21.68
C ARG A 35 10.85 13.30 -20.37
N SER A 36 9.66 13.81 -20.09
CA SER A 36 9.36 14.40 -18.78
C SER A 36 9.37 13.35 -17.68
N PRO A 37 9.84 13.69 -16.46
CA PRO A 37 9.88 12.73 -15.36
C PRO A 37 8.46 12.44 -14.85
N ILE A 38 8.10 11.16 -14.78
CA ILE A 38 6.84 10.67 -14.19
C ILE A 38 6.85 10.65 -12.65
N THR A 39 7.90 11.17 -12.02
CA THR A 39 8.12 11.11 -10.57
C THR A 39 7.14 12.00 -9.82
N VAL A 40 6.52 11.47 -8.77
CA VAL A 40 5.68 12.23 -7.83
C VAL A 40 6.54 12.70 -6.65
N LYS A 41 6.52 13.99 -6.33
CA LYS A 41 7.38 14.57 -5.28
C LYS A 41 6.78 14.44 -3.89
N TYR A 42 6.89 13.26 -3.30
CA TYR A 42 6.56 13.07 -1.88
C TYR A 42 7.52 13.87 -0.98
N PRO A 43 7.07 14.60 0.06
CA PRO A 43 5.73 14.61 0.67
C PRO A 43 4.75 15.69 0.16
N TYR A 44 5.18 16.58 -0.73
CA TYR A 44 4.40 17.74 -1.18
C TYR A 44 3.30 17.38 -2.19
N GLU A 45 3.59 16.39 -3.03
CA GLU A 45 2.66 15.80 -3.98
C GLU A 45 2.35 14.37 -3.50
N LYS A 46 1.06 14.04 -3.30
CA LYS A 46 0.62 12.69 -2.95
C LYS A 46 -0.37 12.18 -3.99
N ILE A 47 -0.27 10.87 -4.26
CA ILE A 47 -1.18 10.20 -5.19
C ILE A 47 -2.49 9.93 -4.44
N ILE A 48 -3.61 10.23 -5.09
CA ILE A 48 -4.92 9.89 -4.54
C ILE A 48 -5.08 8.36 -4.55
N SER A 49 -5.30 7.78 -3.38
CA SER A 49 -5.58 6.36 -3.22
C SER A 49 -6.88 5.97 -3.95
N SER A 50 -6.92 4.75 -4.48
CA SER A 50 -8.16 4.22 -5.08
C SER A 50 -9.27 4.07 -4.03
N GLU A 51 -10.55 4.11 -4.45
CA GLU A 51 -11.70 3.91 -3.56
C GLU A 51 -11.68 2.58 -2.78
N ARG A 52 -10.98 1.56 -3.31
CA ARG A 52 -10.84 0.23 -2.68
C ARG A 52 -9.47 0.01 -2.05
N PHE A 53 -8.73 1.08 -1.79
CA PHE A 53 -7.44 1.00 -1.14
C PHE A 53 -7.58 0.41 0.27
N ARG A 54 -6.58 -0.36 0.68
CA ARG A 54 -6.55 -1.09 1.95
C ARG A 54 -5.49 -0.48 2.86
N GLY A 55 -5.84 0.62 3.54
CA GLY A 55 -4.98 1.28 4.52
C GLY A 55 -5.31 0.90 5.96
N ARG A 56 -5.22 1.87 6.88
CA ARG A 56 -5.60 1.67 8.28
C ARG A 56 -7.04 1.17 8.40
N ILE A 57 -7.29 0.36 9.42
CA ILE A 57 -8.64 -0.07 9.76
C ILE A 57 -9.26 0.98 10.70
N HIS A 58 -10.46 1.46 10.36
CA HIS A 58 -11.31 2.25 11.25
C HIS A 58 -12.29 1.34 12.00
N PHE A 59 -12.55 1.68 13.26
CA PHE A 59 -13.42 0.89 14.14
C PHE A 59 -14.47 1.76 14.81
N GLU A 60 -15.73 1.34 14.69
CA GLU A 60 -16.86 1.94 15.40
C GLU A 60 -17.27 1.06 16.59
N PHE A 61 -17.07 1.58 17.80
CA PHE A 61 -17.36 0.86 19.04
C PHE A 61 -18.86 0.52 19.18
N ASP A 62 -19.75 1.46 18.86
CA ASP A 62 -21.19 1.33 19.09
C ASP A 62 -21.86 0.26 18.21
N LYS A 63 -21.28 -0.03 17.03
CA LYS A 63 -21.79 -1.04 16.08
C LYS A 63 -21.29 -2.46 16.39
N CYS A 64 -20.38 -2.64 17.34
CA CYS A 64 -19.73 -3.92 17.60
C CYS A 64 -20.59 -4.84 18.49
N ILE A 65 -20.85 -6.07 18.03
CA ILE A 65 -21.63 -7.10 18.76
C ILE A 65 -20.79 -8.22 19.39
N ALA A 66 -19.46 -8.09 19.44
CA ALA A 66 -18.54 -9.07 20.04
C ALA A 66 -18.76 -10.54 19.60
N ARG A 67 -19.02 -10.76 18.30
CA ARG A 67 -19.28 -12.09 17.70
C ARG A 67 -18.01 -12.88 17.33
N GLU A 68 -16.82 -12.31 17.56
CA GLU A 68 -15.48 -12.91 17.29
C GLU A 68 -15.22 -13.43 15.86
N VAL A 69 -16.14 -13.20 14.92
CA VAL A 69 -15.98 -13.60 13.51
C VAL A 69 -14.66 -13.06 12.93
N ARG A 70 -14.32 -11.82 13.27
CA ARG A 70 -13.09 -11.14 12.84
C ARG A 70 -11.81 -11.85 13.25
N VAL A 71 -11.82 -12.51 14.41
CA VAL A 71 -10.67 -13.29 14.89
C VAL A 71 -10.51 -14.51 13.99
N ARG A 72 -11.58 -15.28 13.80
CA ARG A 72 -11.55 -16.56 13.07
C ARG A 72 -11.26 -16.43 11.58
N VAL A 73 -11.64 -15.31 10.97
CA VAL A 73 -11.42 -15.06 9.54
C VAL A 73 -10.02 -14.45 9.29
N CYS A 74 -9.41 -13.86 10.32
CA CYS A 74 -8.04 -13.35 10.20
C CYS A 74 -7.07 -14.53 10.02
N PRO A 75 -6.19 -14.54 9.00
CA PRO A 75 -5.26 -15.65 8.76
C PRO A 75 -4.37 -16.00 9.97
N ILE A 76 -4.11 -15.02 10.83
CA ILE A 76 -3.25 -15.12 12.01
C ILE A 76 -4.00 -14.90 13.32
N ASN A 77 -5.34 -14.82 13.30
CA ASN A 77 -6.18 -14.54 14.48
C ASN A 77 -5.76 -13.27 15.27
N LEU A 78 -5.44 -12.19 14.54
CA LEU A 78 -4.85 -10.97 15.11
C LEU A 78 -5.73 -10.14 16.06
N PRO A 79 -6.99 -9.78 15.71
CA PRO A 79 -7.73 -8.79 16.49
C PRO A 79 -8.05 -9.34 17.89
N VAL A 80 -7.69 -8.58 18.92
CA VAL A 80 -7.97 -8.96 20.31
C VAL A 80 -9.34 -8.40 20.69
N VAL A 81 -10.24 -9.28 21.11
CA VAL A 81 -11.64 -8.94 21.42
C VAL A 81 -11.97 -9.35 22.84
N ASP A 82 -12.00 -8.39 23.76
CA ASP A 82 -12.41 -8.63 25.13
C ASP A 82 -13.88 -8.25 25.30
N TRP A 83 -14.69 -9.17 25.84
CA TRP A 83 -16.10 -8.95 26.12
C TRP A 83 -16.50 -9.55 27.46
N LYS A 84 -17.55 -9.00 28.07
CA LYS A 84 -18.22 -9.59 29.24
C LYS A 84 -19.66 -9.91 28.92
N LEU A 85 -20.11 -11.06 29.41
CA LEU A 85 -21.51 -11.46 29.32
C LEU A 85 -22.30 -10.77 30.44
N ILE A 86 -23.23 -9.91 30.07
CA ILE A 86 -24.20 -9.36 31.02
C ILE A 86 -25.31 -10.41 31.19
N LYS A 87 -25.33 -11.08 32.34
CA LYS A 87 -26.30 -12.17 32.62
C LYS A 87 -27.77 -11.70 32.60
N SER A 88 -28.04 -10.45 33.00
CA SER A 88 -29.40 -9.91 33.04
C SER A 88 -30.02 -9.72 31.65
N ILE A 89 -29.23 -9.31 30.67
CA ILE A 89 -29.69 -8.99 29.29
C ILE A 89 -29.35 -10.13 28.33
N LYS A 90 -28.59 -11.15 28.78
CA LYS A 90 -28.03 -12.23 27.93
C LYS A 90 -27.29 -11.70 26.70
N LYS A 91 -26.72 -10.49 26.79
CA LYS A 91 -25.98 -9.82 25.71
C LYS A 91 -24.49 -9.76 26.06
N LYS A 92 -23.65 -9.99 25.06
CA LYS A 92 -22.20 -9.75 25.15
C LYS A 92 -21.96 -8.24 25.03
N GLN A 93 -21.30 -7.65 26.02
CA GLN A 93 -20.84 -6.28 25.99
C GLN A 93 -19.35 -6.27 25.67
N LEU A 94 -18.94 -5.54 24.64
CA LEU A 94 -17.53 -5.32 24.32
C LEU A 94 -16.87 -4.47 25.41
N LYS A 95 -15.65 -4.84 25.78
CA LYS A 95 -14.83 -4.10 26.75
C LYS A 95 -13.66 -3.40 26.10
N ASN A 96 -12.88 -4.20 25.38
CA ASN A 96 -11.68 -3.75 24.71
C ASN A 96 -11.63 -4.38 23.32
N TYR A 97 -11.08 -3.64 22.39
CA TYR A 97 -10.80 -4.08 21.04
C TYR A 97 -9.49 -3.46 20.60
N SER A 98 -8.52 -4.29 20.25
CA SER A 98 -7.22 -3.81 19.76
C SER A 98 -6.77 -4.58 18.53
N ILE A 99 -5.99 -3.91 17.69
CA ILE A 99 -5.38 -4.47 16.48
C ILE A 99 -3.93 -4.01 16.46
N ASP A 100 -3.00 -4.96 16.35
CA ASP A 100 -1.59 -4.67 16.13
C ASP A 100 -1.28 -4.52 14.64
N PHE A 101 -1.08 -3.28 14.19
CA PHE A 101 -0.75 -2.98 12.80
C PHE A 101 0.66 -3.42 12.40
N GLY A 102 1.55 -3.72 13.35
CA GLY A 102 2.86 -4.31 13.06
C GLY A 102 2.78 -5.77 12.59
N VAL A 103 1.67 -6.46 12.88
CA VAL A 103 1.43 -7.86 12.46
C VAL A 103 0.34 -7.94 11.38
N CYS A 104 -0.49 -6.91 11.25
CA CYS A 104 -1.57 -6.86 10.27
C CYS A 104 -1.04 -6.90 8.82
N ILE A 105 -1.58 -7.80 8.01
CA ILE A 105 -1.23 -7.92 6.58
C ILE A 105 -2.18 -7.15 5.65
N PHE A 106 -3.06 -6.30 6.20
CA PHE A 106 -4.03 -5.48 5.45
C PHE A 106 -4.90 -6.26 4.43
N CYS A 107 -5.16 -7.54 4.70
CA CYS A 107 -5.94 -8.40 3.82
C CYS A 107 -7.42 -8.00 3.69
N GLY A 108 -7.97 -7.20 4.62
CA GLY A 108 -9.36 -6.71 4.58
C GLY A 108 -10.46 -7.73 4.90
N ASN A 109 -10.13 -9.00 5.17
CA ASN A 109 -11.14 -10.02 5.49
C ASN A 109 -11.98 -9.66 6.73
N CYS A 110 -11.38 -8.97 7.71
CA CYS A 110 -12.09 -8.54 8.92
C CYS A 110 -13.19 -7.51 8.64
N VAL A 111 -13.06 -6.72 7.55
CA VAL A 111 -14.07 -5.75 7.10
C VAL A 111 -15.16 -6.47 6.32
N GLU A 112 -14.78 -7.34 5.38
CA GLU A 112 -15.71 -8.04 4.49
C GLU A 112 -16.68 -8.96 5.23
N TYR A 113 -16.18 -9.72 6.22
CA TYR A 113 -16.99 -10.67 6.98
C TYR A 113 -17.68 -10.04 8.20
N CYS A 114 -17.64 -8.72 8.34
CA CYS A 114 -18.24 -8.04 9.48
C CYS A 114 -19.76 -7.83 9.26
N PRO A 115 -20.64 -8.49 10.03
CA PRO A 115 -22.08 -8.42 9.78
C PRO A 115 -22.71 -7.05 10.09
N THR A 116 -22.06 -6.25 10.94
CA THR A 116 -22.55 -4.94 11.37
C THR A 116 -21.81 -3.77 10.72
N ASN A 117 -20.88 -4.05 9.79
CA ASN A 117 -20.01 -3.04 9.18
C ASN A 117 -19.37 -2.11 10.22
N CYS A 118 -18.94 -2.66 11.37
CA CYS A 118 -18.27 -1.88 12.41
C CYS A 118 -16.79 -1.64 12.14
N LEU A 119 -16.22 -2.30 11.13
CA LEU A 119 -14.90 -1.98 10.61
C LEU A 119 -15.02 -1.50 9.18
N SER A 120 -14.17 -0.55 8.82
CA SER A 120 -13.98 -0.07 7.46
C SER A 120 -12.49 0.12 7.17
N MET A 121 -12.13 0.04 5.89
CA MET A 121 -10.77 0.38 5.45
C MET A 121 -10.70 1.88 5.21
N THR A 122 -9.58 2.49 5.59
CA THR A 122 -9.28 3.91 5.31
C THR A 122 -8.21 4.03 4.25
N GLU A 123 -8.03 5.26 3.76
CA GLU A 123 -7.01 5.61 2.76
C GLU A 123 -5.64 5.90 3.38
N GLU A 124 -5.52 5.85 4.71
CA GLU A 124 -4.30 6.18 5.43
C GLU A 124 -3.27 5.06 5.29
N TYR A 125 -2.17 5.35 4.61
CA TYR A 125 -1.03 4.44 4.46
C TYR A 125 0.20 4.89 5.27
N GLU A 126 0.18 6.09 5.85
CA GLU A 126 1.32 6.70 6.56
C GLU A 126 1.37 6.28 8.04
N LEU A 127 1.35 4.96 8.28
CA LEU A 127 1.43 4.35 9.61
C LEU A 127 2.88 3.97 9.91
N SER A 128 3.66 4.91 10.41
CA SER A 128 5.02 4.64 10.86
C SER A 128 5.23 5.11 12.30
N SER A 129 5.96 4.33 13.08
CA SER A 129 6.36 4.67 14.45
C SER A 129 7.78 4.17 14.70
N TYR A 130 8.46 4.78 15.68
CA TYR A 130 9.77 4.38 16.15
C TYR A 130 9.73 3.13 17.04
N ASP A 131 8.61 2.89 17.73
CA ASP A 131 8.42 1.72 18.59
C ASP A 131 7.30 0.83 18.05
N ARG A 132 7.53 -0.48 18.10
CA ARG A 132 6.56 -1.49 17.69
C ARG A 132 5.30 -1.46 18.57
N HIS A 133 5.43 -1.09 19.84
CA HIS A 133 4.31 -1.13 20.78
C HIS A 133 3.29 -0.02 20.49
N GLU A 134 3.71 1.07 19.83
CA GLU A 134 2.81 2.14 19.40
C GLU A 134 1.92 1.74 18.22
N LEU A 135 2.30 0.72 17.45
CA LEU A 135 1.48 0.19 16.34
C LEU A 135 0.30 -0.67 16.82
N ASN A 136 0.26 -1.01 18.12
CA ASN A 136 -0.91 -1.65 18.71
C ASN A 136 -1.98 -0.61 19.05
N TYR A 137 -2.99 -0.52 18.19
CA TYR A 137 -4.01 0.50 18.32
C TYR A 137 -5.19 -0.02 19.14
N ASP A 138 -5.53 0.73 20.18
CA ASP A 138 -6.74 0.54 20.96
C ASP A 138 -8.00 1.01 20.21
N GLN A 139 -9.16 0.60 20.71
CA GLN A 139 -10.48 0.95 20.17
C GLN A 139 -10.68 2.46 19.97
N ILE A 140 -10.11 3.29 20.84
CA ILE A 140 -10.19 4.76 20.75
C ILE A 140 -9.33 5.28 19.60
N ALA A 141 -8.12 4.73 19.45
CA ALA A 141 -7.21 5.11 18.37
C ALA A 141 -7.76 4.68 17.00
N LEU A 142 -8.35 3.49 16.93
CA LEU A 142 -9.00 2.98 15.71
C LEU A 142 -10.23 3.82 15.31
N GLY A 143 -10.96 4.38 16.28
CA GLY A 143 -12.14 5.20 16.04
C GLY A 143 -11.85 6.62 15.53
N ARG A 144 -10.59 7.07 15.55
CA ARG A 144 -10.21 8.39 15.02
C ARG A 144 -10.57 8.51 13.54
N LEU A 145 -11.19 9.63 13.18
CA LEU A 145 -11.53 9.92 11.79
C LEU A 145 -10.27 9.86 10.92
N PRO A 146 -10.34 9.19 9.76
CA PRO A 146 -9.23 9.19 8.83
C PRO A 146 -9.03 10.57 8.21
N LEU A 147 -7.77 10.98 8.10
CA LEU A 147 -7.36 12.09 7.24
C LEU A 147 -7.39 11.58 5.80
N CYS A 148 -8.35 12.07 5.01
CA CYS A 148 -8.39 11.78 3.58
C CYS A 148 -7.33 12.64 2.90
N THR A 149 -6.48 12.03 2.07
CA THR A 149 -5.40 12.72 1.34
C THR A 149 -5.91 13.90 0.52
N SER A 150 -7.16 13.88 0.05
CA SER A 150 -7.76 14.98 -0.70
C SER A 150 -8.15 16.20 0.15
N ARG A 151 -8.15 16.08 1.48
CA ARG A 151 -8.59 17.12 2.42
C ARG A 151 -7.43 17.84 3.10
N ASP A 152 -6.20 17.36 2.90
CA ASP A 152 -5.02 17.98 3.47
C ASP A 152 -4.63 19.21 2.65
N LEU A 153 -4.86 20.40 3.20
CA LEU A 153 -4.54 21.68 2.55
C LEU A 153 -3.02 21.90 2.32
N SER A 154 -2.19 21.11 2.99
CA SER A 154 -0.73 21.16 2.88
C SER A 154 -0.17 20.41 1.68
N ILE A 155 -0.99 19.65 0.95
CA ILE A 155 -0.55 18.70 -0.07
C ILE A 155 -1.27 18.95 -1.40
N GLN A 156 -0.54 18.80 -2.51
CA GLN A 156 -1.13 18.74 -3.84
C GLN A 156 -1.53 17.30 -4.17
N ALA A 157 -2.82 17.06 -4.32
CA ALA A 157 -3.36 15.76 -4.68
C ALA A 157 -3.21 15.53 -6.19
N VAL A 158 -2.43 14.51 -6.57
CA VAL A 158 -2.20 14.12 -7.96
C VAL A 158 -3.12 12.94 -8.28
N SER A 159 -4.06 13.14 -9.21
CA SER A 159 -4.89 12.05 -9.73
C SER A 159 -4.19 11.35 -10.90
N THR A 160 -4.13 10.03 -10.85
CA THR A 160 -3.48 9.19 -11.88
C THR A 160 -4.15 9.32 -13.26
N SER A 161 -5.35 9.90 -13.33
CA SER A 161 -6.12 10.14 -14.56
C SER A 161 -5.74 11.43 -15.31
N ALA A 162 -5.05 12.38 -14.66
CA ALA A 162 -4.74 13.68 -15.27
C ALA A 162 -3.38 13.74 -15.97
N SER A 163 -2.50 12.75 -15.78
CA SER A 163 -1.32 12.55 -16.61
C SER A 163 -1.70 11.78 -17.88
N SER A 164 -2.70 12.28 -18.62
CA SER A 164 -2.85 11.91 -20.02
C SER A 164 -1.56 12.31 -20.71
N PHE A 165 -0.79 11.29 -21.10
CA PHE A 165 0.30 11.32 -22.05
C PHE A 165 0.20 12.53 -23.00
N SER A 166 0.83 13.65 -22.63
CA SER A 166 1.16 14.68 -23.60
C SER A 166 2.31 14.11 -24.40
N SER A 167 1.95 13.50 -25.52
CA SER A 167 2.86 13.20 -26.62
C SER A 167 3.41 14.50 -27.18
#